data_AF-A7RQ72-F1
#
_entry.id   AF-A7RQ72-F1
#
_cell.length_a   1.000
_cell.length_b   1.000
_cell.length_c   1.000
_cell.angle_alpha   90.00
_cell.angle_beta   90.00
_cell.angle_gamma   90.00
#
_symmetry.space_group_name_H-M   'P 1'
#
loop_
_entity.id
_entity.type
_entity.pdbx_description
1 polymer ?
#
loop_
_entity_poly.entity_id
_entity_poly.type
_entity_poly.pdbx_seq_one_letter_code
_entity_poly.pdbx_strand_id
1 'polypeptide(L)'
;MPSHFTGIDNASAKLQKMKEFVDNGMAATLDIALDLEERKESSDGVKELKDLMAQYVHMEREMDQWMDAVQQAKAQFTREYDPAKSEIPDIETIFQKKIEDLESANNDKDLLNHKKIVGFDKKIWKVHHEKEQMIGAGGAEDMDADLIMSQATVQTKCPITLKEMTKPMSSKNCKHSYEKEAIEHMIKKSRVKSVRCPISGCPHTLTLNDLEVNVELEHHIARKKRQT
;
A
#
# COMPACT_ATOMS: atom_id res chain seq x y z
N MET A 1 -11.10 -31.95 1.29
CA MET A 1 -11.28 -31.06 2.45
C MET A 1 -12.73 -31.14 2.89
N PRO A 2 -13.05 -31.06 4.19
CA PRO A 2 -14.45 -31.12 4.64
C PRO A 2 -15.23 -29.98 3.98
N SER A 3 -16.35 -30.30 3.33
CA SER A 3 -17.19 -29.33 2.59
C SER A 3 -17.88 -28.29 3.48
N HIS A 4 -17.76 -28.42 4.80
CA HIS A 4 -18.46 -27.61 5.81
C HIS A 4 -18.02 -26.15 5.88
N PHE A 5 -16.84 -25.78 5.36
CA PHE A 5 -16.28 -24.43 5.55
C PHE A 5 -16.16 -23.59 4.29
N THR A 6 -16.72 -24.03 3.15
CA THR A 6 -16.58 -23.32 1.87
C THR A 6 -16.97 -21.84 1.91
N GLY A 7 -18.04 -21.50 2.65
CA GLY A 7 -18.45 -20.11 2.87
C GLY A 7 -17.41 -19.29 3.64
N ILE A 8 -16.85 -19.87 4.71
CA ILE A 8 -15.82 -19.25 5.54
C ILE A 8 -14.52 -19.10 4.73
N ASP A 9 -14.11 -20.13 3.99
CA ASP A 9 -12.91 -20.09 3.14
C ASP A 9 -12.98 -18.97 2.09
N ASN A 10 -14.15 -18.81 1.47
CA ASN A 10 -14.39 -17.72 0.52
C ASN A 10 -14.34 -16.34 1.19
N ALA A 11 -14.85 -16.20 2.42
CA ALA A 11 -14.78 -14.95 3.18
C ALA A 11 -13.34 -14.63 3.60
N SER A 12 -12.60 -15.62 4.13
CA SER A 12 -11.18 -15.51 4.47
C SER A 12 -10.32 -15.12 3.26
N ALA A 13 -10.56 -15.72 2.09
CA ALA A 13 -9.86 -15.34 0.86
C ALA A 13 -10.12 -13.88 0.43
N LYS A 14 -11.34 -13.35 0.67
CA LYS A 14 -11.64 -11.94 0.43
C LYS A 14 -10.95 -11.02 1.44
N LEU A 15 -10.94 -11.40 2.72
CA LEU A 15 -10.24 -10.66 3.77
C LEU A 15 -8.74 -10.57 3.48
N GLN A 16 -8.15 -11.66 2.99
CA GLN A 16 -6.74 -11.67 2.56
C GLN A 16 -6.47 -10.69 1.40
N LYS A 17 -7.40 -10.56 0.44
CA LYS A 17 -7.30 -9.51 -0.60
C LYS A 17 -7.45 -8.11 -0.03
N MET A 18 -8.25 -7.93 1.04
CA MET A 18 -8.37 -6.62 1.69
C MET A 18 -7.06 -6.15 2.31
N LYS A 19 -6.22 -7.08 2.79
CA LYS A 19 -4.87 -6.79 3.30
C LYS A 19 -3.99 -6.08 2.25
N GLU A 20 -4.14 -6.41 0.96
CA GLU A 20 -3.42 -5.72 -0.11
C GLU A 20 -3.78 -4.22 -0.18
N PHE A 21 -5.04 -3.85 0.10
CA PHE A 21 -5.43 -2.43 0.16
C PHE A 21 -4.83 -1.70 1.36
N VAL A 22 -4.68 -2.41 2.48
CA VAL A 22 -4.01 -1.88 3.70
C VAL A 22 -2.54 -1.58 3.38
N ASP A 23 -1.84 -2.53 2.76
CA ASP A 23 -0.44 -2.34 2.34
C ASP A 23 -0.26 -1.20 1.33
N ASN A 24 -1.17 -1.09 0.35
CA ASN A 24 -1.18 0.01 -0.61
C ASN A 24 -1.42 1.37 0.06
N GLY A 25 -2.36 1.42 1.01
CA GLY A 25 -2.67 2.62 1.79
C GLY A 25 -1.44 3.09 2.57
N MET A 26 -0.79 2.18 3.29
CA MET A 26 0.46 2.48 4.00
C MET A 26 1.55 3.01 3.05
N ALA A 27 1.69 2.41 1.86
CA ALA A 27 2.72 2.81 0.90
C ALA A 27 2.47 4.24 0.41
N ALA A 28 1.21 4.58 0.11
CA ALA A 28 0.81 5.93 -0.27
C ALA A 28 1.03 6.94 0.86
N THR A 29 0.68 6.58 2.10
CA THR A 29 0.92 7.42 3.29
C THR A 29 2.40 7.77 3.44
N LEU A 30 3.29 6.79 3.29
CA LEU A 30 4.73 7.01 3.34
C LEU A 30 5.21 7.92 2.20
N ASP A 31 4.75 7.69 0.97
CA ASP A 31 5.14 8.50 -0.18
C ASP A 31 4.74 9.96 -0.01
N ILE A 32 3.52 10.23 0.45
CA ILE A 32 3.03 11.59 0.72
C ILE A 32 3.86 12.22 1.85
N ALA A 33 4.18 11.46 2.90
CA ALA A 33 4.97 11.99 4.02
C ALA A 33 6.39 12.37 3.57
N LEU A 34 7.00 11.56 2.70
CA LEU A 34 8.29 11.88 2.10
C LEU A 34 8.22 13.14 1.23
N ASP A 35 7.16 13.30 0.44
CA ASP A 35 6.97 14.49 -0.40
C ASP A 35 6.80 15.76 0.46
N LEU A 36 6.05 15.69 1.56
CA LEU A 36 5.90 16.82 2.50
C LEU A 36 7.22 17.19 3.18
N GLU A 37 8.00 16.18 3.60
CA GLU A 37 9.30 16.38 4.25
C GLU A 37 10.33 16.96 3.27
N GLU A 38 10.43 16.43 2.05
CA GLU A 38 11.35 16.93 1.01
C GLU A 38 11.11 18.40 0.68
N ARG A 39 9.85 18.83 0.72
CA ARG A 39 9.44 20.21 0.42
C ARG A 39 9.45 21.13 1.64
N LYS A 40 9.67 20.58 2.84
CA LYS A 40 9.56 21.29 4.13
C LYS A 40 8.22 22.00 4.29
N GLU A 41 7.16 21.39 3.75
CA GLU A 41 5.84 22.02 3.66
C GLU A 41 5.07 21.92 4.98
N SER A 42 5.20 20.81 5.72
CA SER A 42 4.45 20.63 6.97
C SER A 42 5.03 19.52 7.85
N SER A 43 5.69 19.88 8.96
CA SER A 43 6.13 18.90 9.96
C SER A 43 4.96 18.27 10.72
N ASP A 44 3.86 18.98 10.89
CA ASP A 44 2.67 18.46 11.56
C ASP A 44 1.91 17.49 10.65
N GLY A 45 1.85 17.75 9.33
CA GLY A 45 1.31 16.81 8.36
C GLY A 45 2.07 15.48 8.31
N VAL A 46 3.40 15.51 8.47
CA VAL A 46 4.20 14.28 8.58
C VAL A 46 3.87 13.48 9.84
N LYS A 47 3.59 14.15 10.97
CA LYS A 47 3.13 13.47 12.21
C LYS A 47 1.74 12.87 12.03
N GLU A 48 0.80 13.59 11.42
CA GLU A 48 -0.54 13.06 11.13
C GLU A 48 -0.49 11.82 10.22
N LEU A 49 0.41 11.83 9.22
CA LEU A 49 0.63 10.65 8.37
C LEU A 49 1.28 9.49 9.12
N LYS A 50 2.11 9.77 10.13
CA LYS A 50 2.64 8.72 11.03
C LYS A 50 1.53 8.10 11.88
N ASP A 51 0.62 8.91 12.41
CA ASP A 51 -0.53 8.41 13.17
C ASP A 51 -1.46 7.57 12.28
N LEU A 52 -1.66 8.00 11.02
CA LEU A 52 -2.39 7.20 10.02
C LEU A 52 -1.69 5.87 9.71
N MET A 53 -0.35 5.87 9.62
CA MET A 53 0.44 4.64 9.47
C MET A 53 0.21 3.69 10.66
N ALA A 54 0.12 4.21 11.88
CA ALA A 54 -0.18 3.40 13.07
C ALA A 54 -1.59 2.79 13.00
N GLN A 55 -2.58 3.52 12.49
CA GLN A 55 -3.94 2.99 12.26
C GLN A 55 -3.95 1.86 11.22
N TYR A 56 -3.18 1.98 10.13
CA TYR A 56 -3.06 0.88 9.17
C TYR A 56 -2.39 -0.36 9.75
N VAL A 57 -1.34 -0.20 10.56
CA VAL A 57 -0.70 -1.32 11.27
C VAL A 57 -1.68 -1.97 12.25
N HIS A 58 -2.51 -1.18 12.93
CA HIS A 58 -3.58 -1.71 13.78
C HIS A 58 -4.56 -2.57 12.98
N MET A 59 -5.06 -2.05 11.86
CA MET A 59 -5.98 -2.79 10.99
C MET A 59 -5.34 -4.07 10.43
N GLU A 60 -4.05 -4.05 10.08
CA GLU A 60 -3.32 -5.25 9.65
C GLU A 60 -3.29 -6.32 10.76
N ARG A 61 -2.99 -5.91 12.01
CA ARG A 61 -3.01 -6.81 13.17
C ARG A 61 -4.40 -7.44 13.36
N GLU A 62 -5.46 -6.64 13.30
CA GLU A 62 -6.84 -7.14 13.44
C GLU A 62 -7.14 -8.17 12.34
N MET A 63 -6.83 -7.87 11.08
CA MET A 63 -7.04 -8.82 9.97
C MET A 63 -6.29 -10.14 10.18
N ASP A 64 -5.03 -10.08 10.64
CA ASP A 64 -4.24 -11.27 10.92
C ASP A 64 -4.79 -12.08 12.11
N GLN A 65 -5.24 -11.42 13.18
CA GLN A 65 -5.88 -12.05 14.32
C GLN A 65 -7.21 -12.72 13.94
N TRP A 66 -8.03 -12.06 13.13
CA TRP A 66 -9.26 -12.64 12.59
C TRP A 66 -8.98 -13.88 11.73
N MET A 67 -7.98 -13.82 10.85
CA MET A 67 -7.59 -14.95 10.01
C MET A 67 -7.09 -16.13 10.86
N ASP A 68 -6.27 -15.86 11.88
CA ASP A 68 -5.77 -16.90 12.79
C ASP A 68 -6.90 -17.51 13.63
N ALA A 69 -7.77 -16.68 14.22
CA ALA A 69 -8.94 -17.13 14.96
C ALA A 69 -9.86 -18.02 14.11
N VAL A 70 -10.08 -17.69 12.84
CA VAL A 70 -10.85 -18.54 11.90
C VAL A 70 -10.18 -19.90 11.71
N GLN A 71 -8.85 -19.95 11.49
CA GLN A 71 -8.15 -21.23 11.33
C GLN A 71 -8.18 -22.06 12.61
N GLN A 72 -7.93 -21.43 13.76
CA GLN A 72 -8.00 -22.09 15.06
C GLN A 72 -9.40 -22.63 15.36
N ALA A 73 -10.45 -21.86 15.06
CA ALA A 73 -11.83 -22.27 15.26
C ALA A 73 -12.21 -23.45 14.37
N LYS A 74 -11.85 -23.43 13.08
CA LYS A 74 -12.05 -24.57 12.17
C LYS A 74 -11.32 -25.83 12.64
N ALA A 75 -10.08 -25.69 13.10
CA ALA A 75 -9.28 -26.80 13.60
C ALA A 75 -9.91 -27.42 14.86
N GLN A 76 -10.36 -26.59 15.79
CA GLN A 76 -11.04 -27.04 17.00
C GLN A 76 -12.40 -27.69 16.68
N PHE A 77 -13.22 -27.07 15.84
CA PHE A 77 -14.49 -27.65 15.39
C PHE A 77 -14.27 -29.02 14.75
N THR A 78 -13.29 -29.16 13.85
CA THR A 78 -13.01 -30.43 13.17
C THR A 78 -12.59 -31.53 14.15
N ARG A 79 -11.93 -31.16 15.26
CA ARG A 79 -11.52 -32.09 16.31
C ARG A 79 -12.68 -32.53 17.20
N GLU A 80 -13.62 -31.63 17.48
CA GLU A 80 -14.75 -31.86 18.38
C GLU A 80 -15.98 -32.44 17.66
N TYR A 81 -16.09 -32.19 16.36
CA TYR A 81 -17.20 -32.67 15.54
C TYR A 81 -17.17 -34.19 15.38
N ASP A 82 -18.22 -34.85 15.85
CA ASP A 82 -18.43 -36.29 15.72
C ASP A 82 -19.75 -36.53 14.97
N PRO A 83 -19.71 -37.04 13.72
CA PRO A 83 -20.93 -37.27 12.93
C PRO A 83 -21.84 -38.35 13.54
N ALA A 84 -21.36 -39.14 14.50
CA ALA A 84 -22.19 -40.12 15.21
C ALA A 84 -22.96 -39.51 16.39
N LYS A 85 -22.65 -38.27 16.80
CA LYS A 85 -23.32 -37.56 17.89
C LYS A 85 -24.33 -36.54 17.35
N SER A 86 -25.41 -36.32 18.09
CA SER A 86 -26.41 -35.28 17.76
C SER A 86 -25.95 -33.87 18.15
N GLU A 87 -24.93 -33.75 18.98
CA GLU A 87 -24.41 -32.48 19.46
C GLU A 87 -23.38 -31.93 18.46
N ILE A 88 -23.64 -30.73 17.95
CA ILE A 88 -22.77 -30.03 17.00
C ILE A 88 -22.02 -28.95 17.79
N PRO A 89 -20.68 -28.91 17.76
CA PRO A 89 -19.92 -27.86 18.41
C PRO A 89 -20.32 -26.46 17.90
N ASP A 90 -20.45 -25.51 18.81
CA ASP A 90 -20.79 -24.14 18.45
C ASP A 90 -19.55 -23.39 17.95
N ILE A 91 -19.42 -23.30 16.62
CA ILE A 91 -18.28 -22.64 15.98
C ILE A 91 -18.22 -21.14 16.28
N GLU A 92 -19.35 -20.48 16.53
CA GLU A 92 -19.39 -19.05 16.85
C GLU A 92 -18.77 -18.81 18.22
N THR A 93 -19.18 -19.59 19.23
CA THR A 93 -18.58 -19.53 20.57
C THR A 93 -17.09 -19.89 20.55
N ILE A 94 -16.69 -20.91 19.78
CA ILE A 94 -15.27 -21.27 19.61
C ILE A 94 -14.50 -20.08 19.02
N PHE A 95 -15.00 -19.50 17.93
CA PHE A 95 -14.35 -18.37 17.26
C PHE A 95 -14.23 -17.15 18.18
N GLN A 96 -15.30 -16.79 18.88
CA GLN A 96 -15.33 -15.65 19.79
C GLN A 96 -14.28 -15.79 20.91
N LYS A 97 -14.14 -17.00 21.46
CA LYS A 97 -13.09 -17.28 22.43
C LYS A 97 -11.69 -17.14 21.83
N LYS A 98 -11.47 -17.61 20.60
CA LYS A 98 -10.17 -17.52 19.92
C LYS A 98 -9.75 -16.07 19.66
N ILE A 99 -10.68 -15.22 19.24
CA ILE A 99 -10.37 -13.81 19.00
C ILE A 99 -10.11 -13.08 20.32
N GLU A 100 -10.88 -13.34 21.39
CA GLU A 100 -10.64 -12.77 22.72
C GLU A 100 -9.28 -13.16 23.29
N ASP A 101 -8.89 -14.44 23.16
CA ASP A 101 -7.58 -14.92 23.59
C ASP A 101 -6.44 -14.18 22.86
N LEU A 102 -6.57 -13.99 21.54
CA LEU A 102 -5.59 -13.25 20.72
C LEU A 102 -5.54 -11.76 21.06
N GLU A 103 -6.69 -11.13 21.25
CA GLU A 103 -6.81 -9.71 21.59
C GLU A 103 -6.28 -9.42 23.00
N SER A 104 -6.48 -10.32 23.95
CA SER A 104 -5.99 -10.16 25.33
C SER A 104 -4.46 -10.09 25.43
N ALA A 105 -3.76 -10.63 24.42
CA ALA A 105 -2.30 -10.58 24.30
C ALA A 105 -1.79 -9.29 23.63
N ASN A 106 -2.67 -8.40 23.17
CA ASN A 106 -2.28 -7.18 22.48
C ASN A 106 -1.59 -6.16 23.41
N ASN A 107 -0.60 -5.46 22.86
CA ASN A 107 0.07 -4.36 23.54
C ASN A 107 0.30 -3.19 22.56
N ASP A 108 -0.13 -2.00 22.94
CA ASP A 108 0.00 -0.79 22.13
C ASP A 108 1.45 -0.37 21.89
N LYS A 109 2.37 -0.76 22.77
CA LYS A 109 3.81 -0.53 22.55
C LYS A 109 4.35 -1.31 21.35
N ASP A 110 3.75 -2.46 21.02
CA ASP A 110 4.19 -3.28 19.91
C ASP A 110 3.82 -2.65 18.56
N LEU A 111 2.75 -1.84 18.52
CA LEU A 111 2.39 -1.04 17.34
C LEU A 111 3.43 0.04 17.05
N LEU A 112 3.87 0.78 18.07
CA LEU A 112 4.85 1.86 17.90
C LEU A 112 6.24 1.34 17.52
N ASN A 113 6.59 0.16 18.02
CA ASN A 113 7.83 -0.54 17.66
C ASN A 113 7.68 -1.41 16.40
N HIS A 114 6.51 -1.39 15.76
CA HIS A 114 6.25 -2.21 14.58
C HIS A 114 7.21 -1.83 13.45
N LYS A 115 7.69 -2.83 12.73
CA LYS A 115 8.70 -2.66 11.66
C LYS A 115 8.29 -1.59 10.63
N LYS A 116 6.98 -1.51 10.31
CA LYS A 116 6.46 -0.51 9.35
C LYS A 116 6.52 0.92 9.89
N ILE A 117 6.29 1.15 11.18
CA ILE A 117 6.40 2.47 11.83
C ILE A 117 7.86 2.89 11.96
N VAL A 118 8.71 1.98 12.43
CA VAL A 118 10.16 2.22 12.51
C VAL A 118 10.74 2.50 11.12
N GLY A 119 10.28 1.78 10.09
CA GLY A 119 10.66 1.99 8.70
C GLY A 119 10.23 3.36 8.18
N PHE A 120 9.04 3.83 8.55
CA PHE A 120 8.55 5.18 8.23
C PHE A 120 9.47 6.24 8.83
N ASP A 121 9.74 6.18 10.14
CA ASP A 121 10.62 7.12 10.84
C ASP A 121 12.02 7.15 10.21
N LYS A 122 12.55 5.97 9.86
CA LYS A 122 13.84 5.83 9.20
C LYS A 122 13.88 6.55 7.85
N LYS A 123 12.85 6.38 7.02
CA LYS A 123 12.79 6.98 5.69
C LYS A 123 12.61 8.50 5.77
N ILE A 124 11.76 8.99 6.66
CA ILE A 124 11.56 10.44 6.87
C ILE A 124 12.87 11.11 7.31
N TRP A 125 13.53 10.57 8.34
CA TRP A 125 14.79 11.16 8.83
C TRP A 125 15.90 11.20 7.77
N LYS A 126 16.00 10.17 6.92
CA LYS A 126 16.99 10.09 5.83
C LYS A 126 16.86 11.23 4.81
N VAL A 127 15.68 11.85 4.67
CA VAL A 127 15.45 12.99 3.74
C VAL A 127 16.42 14.15 4.01
N HIS A 128 16.78 14.38 5.28
CA HIS A 128 17.67 15.47 5.68
C HIS A 128 19.07 15.01 6.11
N HIS A 129 19.30 13.70 6.12
CA HIS A 129 20.50 13.08 6.70
C HIS A 129 21.06 11.98 5.79
N GLU A 130 21.06 12.21 4.47
CA GLU A 130 21.43 11.23 3.44
C GLU A 130 22.83 10.61 3.64
N LYS A 131 23.75 11.33 4.28
CA LYS A 131 25.13 10.90 4.54
C LYS A 131 25.40 10.48 5.99
N GLU A 132 24.39 10.57 6.86
CA GLU A 132 24.55 10.29 8.29
C GLU A 132 23.84 8.98 8.66
N GLN A 133 24.41 8.28 9.63
CA GLN A 133 23.81 7.09 10.18
C GLN A 133 22.93 7.49 11.38
N MET A 134 21.68 7.01 11.42
CA MET A 134 20.80 7.23 12.58
C MET A 134 21.44 6.65 13.84
N ILE A 135 21.79 7.50 14.80
CA ILE A 135 22.26 7.08 16.12
C ILE A 135 21.07 7.20 17.09
N GLY A 136 20.49 6.07 17.53
CA GLY A 136 19.50 6.12 18.62
C GLY A 136 18.33 5.12 18.63
N ALA A 137 18.20 4.19 17.69
CA ALA A 137 17.27 3.07 17.83
C ALA A 137 18.07 1.80 18.12
N GLY A 138 17.98 1.28 19.34
CA GLY A 138 18.77 0.14 19.80
C GLY A 138 18.74 -1.04 18.84
N GLY A 139 19.93 -1.50 18.44
CA GLY A 139 20.21 -2.87 18.03
C GLY A 139 19.34 -3.45 16.92
N ALA A 140 19.43 -2.90 15.71
CA ALA A 140 19.13 -3.65 14.48
C ALA A 140 20.04 -3.14 13.37
N GLU A 141 21.34 -3.33 13.58
CA GLU A 141 22.31 -3.33 12.49
C GLU A 141 21.94 -4.49 11.56
N ASP A 142 21.78 -4.18 10.28
CA ASP A 142 21.43 -5.08 9.17
C ASP A 142 19.95 -5.49 8.99
N MET A 143 19.10 -4.50 8.68
CA MET A 143 17.90 -4.75 7.86
C MET A 143 17.79 -3.67 6.78
N ASP A 144 18.70 -3.75 5.81
CA ASP A 144 18.41 -3.37 4.41
C ASP A 144 17.54 -4.44 3.71
N ALA A 145 16.93 -5.34 4.48
CA ALA A 145 15.92 -6.26 4.01
C ALA A 145 14.58 -5.51 3.85
N ASP A 146 14.41 -4.92 2.68
CA ASP A 146 13.17 -4.97 1.91
C ASP A 146 11.88 -4.83 2.73
N LEU A 147 11.69 -3.65 3.31
CA LEU A 147 10.33 -3.13 3.51
C LEU A 147 9.83 -2.63 2.15
N ILE A 148 9.73 -3.56 1.19
CA ILE A 148 9.03 -3.39 -0.08
C ILE A 148 7.56 -3.48 0.27
N MET A 149 7.02 -2.36 0.72
CA MET A 149 5.59 -2.16 0.66
C MET A 149 5.26 -2.19 -0.82
N SER A 150 4.62 -3.25 -1.28
CA SER A 150 4.27 -3.40 -2.69
C SER A 150 3.25 -2.34 -3.03
N GLN A 151 3.73 -1.17 -3.42
CA GLN A 151 2.91 -0.12 -3.98
C GLN A 151 2.33 -0.68 -5.29
N ALA A 152 1.03 -0.48 -5.50
CA ALA A 152 0.42 -0.67 -6.80
C ALA A 152 1.38 -0.13 -7.86
N THR A 153 1.75 -0.96 -8.85
CA THR A 153 2.80 -0.62 -9.82
C THR A 153 2.40 0.63 -10.58
N VAL A 154 2.86 1.79 -10.12
CA VAL A 154 2.67 3.06 -10.81
C VAL A 154 3.42 2.95 -12.12
N GLN A 155 2.73 3.13 -13.23
CA GLN A 155 3.34 2.96 -14.55
C GLN A 155 4.31 4.12 -14.80
N THR A 156 5.60 3.90 -14.52
CA THR A 156 6.67 4.90 -14.71
C THR A 156 7.16 4.99 -16.15
N LYS A 157 6.82 4.00 -16.99
CA LYS A 157 7.14 4.00 -18.42
C LYS A 157 6.09 4.77 -19.21
N CYS A 158 6.55 5.68 -20.07
CA CYS A 158 5.68 6.43 -20.96
C CYS A 158 5.07 5.49 -22.02
N PRO A 159 3.75 5.51 -22.25
CA PRO A 159 3.10 4.66 -23.27
C PRO A 159 3.43 5.08 -24.70
N ILE A 160 3.99 6.28 -24.92
CA ILE A 160 4.38 6.79 -26.24
C ILE A 160 5.83 6.43 -26.56
N THR A 161 6.76 6.67 -25.62
CA THR A 161 8.20 6.47 -25.85
C THR A 161 8.70 5.10 -25.40
N LEU A 162 7.91 4.39 -24.60
CA LEU A 162 8.25 3.12 -23.93
C LEU A 162 9.47 3.21 -22.99
N LYS A 163 9.94 4.43 -22.70
CA LYS A 163 11.04 4.74 -21.79
C LYS A 163 10.50 5.23 -20.45
N GLU A 164 11.34 5.17 -19.42
CA GLU A 164 11.02 5.78 -18.12
C GLU A 164 10.83 7.29 -18.25
N MET A 165 9.75 7.81 -17.67
CA MET A 165 9.44 9.24 -17.74
C MET A 165 10.46 10.05 -16.94
N THR A 166 10.84 11.19 -17.48
CA THR A 166 11.67 12.20 -16.81
C THR A 166 10.87 13.42 -16.42
N LYS A 167 9.93 13.84 -17.27
CA LYS A 167 9.02 14.96 -17.02
C LYS A 167 7.59 14.50 -17.26
N PRO A 168 6.99 13.75 -16.33
CA PRO A 168 5.65 13.23 -16.53
C PRO A 168 4.60 14.35 -16.55
N MET A 169 3.70 14.30 -17.52
CA MET A 169 2.48 15.10 -17.57
C MET A 169 1.25 14.21 -17.58
N SER A 170 0.23 14.54 -16.80
CA SER A 170 -1.01 13.79 -16.70
C SER A 170 -2.17 14.55 -17.32
N SER A 171 -3.15 13.81 -17.84
CA SER A 171 -4.41 14.40 -18.27
C SER A 171 -5.33 14.63 -17.08
N LYS A 172 -5.93 15.82 -17.00
CA LYS A 172 -6.99 16.14 -16.02
C LYS A 172 -8.23 15.24 -16.17
N ASN A 173 -8.51 14.77 -17.39
CA ASN A 173 -9.75 14.07 -17.73
C ASN A 173 -9.63 12.54 -17.54
N CYS A 174 -8.49 11.93 -17.88
CA CYS A 174 -8.32 10.47 -17.81
C CYS A 174 -7.20 10.00 -16.88
N LYS A 175 -6.46 10.92 -16.23
CA LYS A 175 -5.39 10.66 -15.25
C LYS A 175 -4.23 9.79 -15.73
N HIS A 176 -4.17 9.46 -17.02
CA HIS A 176 -3.01 8.83 -17.64
C HIS A 176 -1.84 9.81 -17.80
N SER A 177 -0.63 9.27 -17.70
CA SER A 177 0.62 10.03 -17.65
C SER A 177 1.52 9.73 -18.84
N TYR A 178 2.23 10.76 -19.31
CA TYR A 178 3.08 10.73 -20.51
C TYR A 178 4.35 11.53 -20.29
N GLU A 179 5.41 11.24 -21.05
CA GLU A 179 6.56 12.13 -21.12
C GLU A 179 6.15 13.44 -21.80
N LYS A 180 6.47 14.58 -21.16
CA LYS A 180 6.11 15.93 -21.61
C LYS A 180 6.41 16.15 -23.09
N GLU A 181 7.65 15.91 -23.49
CA GLU A 181 8.09 16.16 -24.86
C GLU A 181 7.35 15.28 -25.87
N ALA A 182 7.03 14.04 -25.51
CA ALA A 182 6.37 13.09 -26.38
C ALA A 182 4.89 13.46 -26.63
N ILE A 183 4.13 13.77 -25.57
CA ILE A 183 2.72 14.12 -25.70
C ILE A 183 2.54 15.49 -26.35
N GLU A 184 3.38 16.47 -25.99
CA GLU A 184 3.34 17.79 -26.63
C GLU A 184 3.67 17.71 -28.12
N HIS A 185 4.71 16.95 -28.49
CA HIS A 185 5.08 16.77 -29.90
C HIS A 185 3.92 16.14 -30.69
N MET A 186 3.27 15.12 -30.13
CA MET A 186 2.15 14.43 -30.77
C MET A 186 0.94 15.37 -30.97
N ILE A 187 0.61 16.20 -29.97
CA ILE A 187 -0.45 17.21 -30.08
C ILE A 187 -0.10 18.30 -31.09
N LYS A 188 1.15 18.81 -31.06
CA LYS A 188 1.61 19.87 -31.96
C LYS A 188 1.62 19.43 -33.43
N LYS A 189 1.92 18.14 -33.69
CA LYS A 189 1.92 17.51 -35.02
C LYS A 189 0.51 17.26 -35.58
N SER A 190 -0.50 17.18 -34.71
CA SER A 190 -1.90 17.03 -35.13
C SER A 190 -2.41 18.31 -35.82
N ARG A 191 -3.15 18.14 -36.93
CA ARG A 191 -3.77 19.26 -37.66
C ARG A 191 -4.83 19.98 -36.82
N VAL A 192 -5.52 19.24 -35.96
CA VAL A 192 -6.62 19.76 -35.11
C VAL A 192 -6.14 20.19 -33.71
N LYS A 193 -4.82 20.18 -33.45
CA LYS A 193 -4.21 20.49 -32.15
C LYS A 193 -4.79 19.69 -30.97
N SER A 194 -5.26 18.49 -31.26
CA SER A 194 -5.76 17.51 -30.31
C SER A 194 -5.45 16.09 -30.78
N VAL A 195 -5.36 15.15 -29.84
CA VAL A 195 -5.05 13.74 -30.10
C VAL A 195 -5.89 12.86 -29.18
N ARG A 196 -6.25 11.65 -29.60
CA ARG A 196 -6.82 10.67 -28.66
C ARG A 196 -5.75 10.23 -27.66
N CYS A 197 -6.20 9.91 -26.46
CA CYS A 197 -5.40 9.27 -25.43
C CYS A 197 -4.63 8.06 -26.02
N PRO A 198 -3.29 8.02 -25.92
CA PRO A 198 -2.48 6.91 -26.42
C PRO A 198 -2.71 5.56 -25.73
N ILE A 199 -3.33 5.57 -24.55
CA ILE A 199 -3.68 4.33 -23.84
C ILE A 199 -4.83 3.64 -24.56
N SER A 200 -4.60 2.41 -24.99
CA SER A 200 -5.58 1.58 -25.68
C SER A 200 -6.88 1.47 -24.87
N GLY A 201 -8.01 1.74 -25.51
CA GLY A 201 -9.34 1.68 -24.88
C GLY A 201 -9.78 2.96 -24.18
N CYS A 202 -8.94 4.00 -24.08
CA CYS A 202 -9.36 5.27 -23.50
C CYS A 202 -10.06 6.16 -24.56
N PRO A 203 -11.31 6.63 -24.33
CA PRO A 203 -12.05 7.42 -25.31
C PRO A 203 -11.70 8.92 -25.29
N HIS A 204 -10.92 9.37 -24.31
CA HIS A 204 -10.66 10.79 -24.09
C HIS A 204 -9.74 11.40 -25.16
N THR A 205 -10.04 12.64 -25.54
CA THR A 205 -9.20 13.47 -26.39
C THR A 205 -8.41 14.44 -25.53
N LEU A 206 -7.14 14.63 -25.86
CA LEU A 206 -6.18 15.44 -25.13
C LEU A 206 -5.82 16.68 -25.95
N THR A 207 -5.86 17.83 -25.30
CA THR A 207 -5.26 19.09 -25.77
C THR A 207 -4.14 19.53 -24.82
N LEU A 208 -3.35 20.53 -25.20
CA LEU A 208 -2.28 21.05 -24.33
C LEU A 208 -2.83 21.60 -22.99
N ASN A 209 -4.04 22.13 -22.98
CA ASN A 209 -4.66 22.71 -21.77
C ASN A 209 -5.16 21.64 -20.78
N ASP A 210 -5.41 20.43 -21.28
CA ASP A 210 -5.85 19.29 -20.48
C ASP A 210 -4.69 18.60 -19.75
N LEU A 211 -3.45 19.01 -20.02
CA LEU A 211 -2.25 18.43 -19.43
C LEU A 211 -1.74 19.26 -18.27
N GLU A 212 -1.36 18.58 -17.20
CA GLU A 212 -0.73 19.16 -16.02
C GLU A 212 0.56 18.41 -15.68
N VAL A 213 1.55 19.12 -15.15
CA VAL A 213 2.79 18.51 -14.69
C VAL A 213 2.46 17.60 -13.51
N ASN A 214 2.84 16.33 -13.59
CA ASN A 214 2.61 15.38 -12.50
C ASN A 214 3.86 15.31 -11.61
N VAL A 215 3.93 16.27 -10.68
CA VAL A 215 5.07 16.39 -9.77
C VAL A 215 5.17 15.16 -8.85
N GLU A 216 4.03 14.58 -8.44
CA GLU A 216 4.01 13.35 -7.63
C GLU A 216 4.67 12.18 -8.36
N LEU A 217 4.34 11.97 -9.63
CA LEU A 217 4.93 10.90 -10.44
C LEU A 217 6.41 11.18 -10.74
N GLU A 218 6.79 12.43 -10.93
CA GLU A 218 8.19 12.82 -11.11
C GLU A 218 9.03 12.46 -9.87
N HIS A 219 8.54 12.81 -8.69
CA HIS A 219 9.16 12.47 -7.41
C HIS A 219 9.21 10.96 -7.18
N HIS A 220 8.10 10.25 -7.44
CA HIS A 220 8.05 8.80 -7.33
C HIS A 220 9.10 8.13 -8.23
N ILE A 221 9.26 8.58 -9.49
CA ILE A 221 10.29 8.06 -10.40
C ILE A 221 11.70 8.40 -9.88
N ALA A 222 11.91 9.61 -9.38
CA ALA A 222 13.19 10.01 -8.80
C ALA A 222 13.56 9.16 -7.58
N ARG A 223 12.61 8.90 -6.66
CA ARG A 223 12.79 8.00 -5.51
C ARG A 223 13.16 6.60 -5.96
N LYS A 224 12.43 6.04 -6.93
CA LYS A 224 12.69 4.70 -7.48
C LYS A 224 14.12 4.58 -8.05
N LYS A 225 14.58 5.60 -8.78
CA LYS A 225 15.94 5.64 -9.33
C LYS A 225 17.05 5.73 -8.28
N ARG A 226 16.76 6.23 -7.07
CA ARG A 226 17.72 6.26 -5.95
C ARG A 226 17.83 4.91 -5.24
N GLN A 227 16.86 4.01 -5.42
CA GLN A 227 16.77 2.72 -4.74
C GLN A 227 17.27 1.55 -5.60
N THR A 228 17.37 1.71 -6.92
CA THR A 228 18.00 0.79 -7.88
C THR A 228 19.44 1.18 -8.18
#